data_AF-A0AB74A549-F1
#
_entry.id   AF-A0AB74A549-F1
#
_cell.length_a   1.000
_cell.length_b   1.000
_cell.length_c   1.000
_cell.angle_alpha   90.00
_cell.angle_beta   90.00
_cell.angle_gamma   90.00
#
_symmetry.space_group_name_H-M   'P 1'
#
loop_
_entity.id
_entity.type
_entity.pdbx_description
1 polymer ?
#
loop_
_entity_poly.entity_id
_entity_poly.type
_entity_poly.pdbx_seq_one_letter_code
_entity_poly.pdbx_strand_id
1 'polypeptide(L)'
;MLLLWLSGQRAIRLHAKHVKFSRTPWVDLLTDTLSSEKQIPRSVQTLSGVLMSLTLRQVRYFVATAEIGQISQAAIHLNISQSAVTTAIKELESMLGTLLFQRSAQGMSLTEAGRHFLNRAYVILRSVDDALNSPLPDIRASGVLRLAASYTVIGYFLPHHLQRLEHWHPDVAIEVHEQERQAIEQGLLQGRFDMAVVLTANITHPDIISETLFNSERRLWLSSHHPLCQRASVSLADVAQEPYILLTVDEAEQSAMRYWELAGQQPNVRIRTSSVEAVRSMVANGSGVAILSDLVHRPWSLEGKRIETITVTDTVTPMSVGLAWHRERELSPAMQAFRNYFHDAFLAPQQLSARR
;
A
#
# COMPACT_ATOMS: atom_id res chain seq x y z
N MET A 1 -12.49 50.13 -11.07
CA MET A 1 -11.96 51.30 -11.81
C MET A 1 -10.55 51.55 -11.30
N LEU A 2 -9.56 50.84 -11.84
CA LEU A 2 -8.67 51.26 -12.94
C LEU A 2 -7.76 52.44 -12.54
N LEU A 3 -6.46 52.19 -12.34
CA LEU A 3 -5.43 52.58 -13.31
C LEU A 3 -4.02 52.12 -12.89
N LEU A 4 -3.35 51.54 -13.89
CA LEU A 4 -1.95 51.14 -13.95
C LEU A 4 -1.00 52.35 -13.87
N TRP A 5 0.20 52.15 -13.31
CA TRP A 5 1.42 52.70 -13.92
C TRP A 5 2.67 51.87 -13.60
N LEU A 6 3.59 51.92 -14.56
CA LEU A 6 4.69 51.00 -14.86
C LEU A 6 6.02 51.35 -14.17
N SER A 7 6.87 50.32 -14.15
CA SER A 7 8.34 50.28 -14.35
C SER A 7 9.30 50.91 -13.32
N GLY A 8 10.34 50.15 -13.00
CA GLY A 8 11.52 50.64 -12.28
C GLY A 8 12.47 49.53 -11.81
N GLN A 9 13.32 49.04 -12.72
CA GLN A 9 14.51 48.27 -12.34
C GLN A 9 15.42 49.09 -11.41
N ARG A 10 15.84 48.52 -10.27
CA ARG A 10 17.13 48.87 -9.64
C ARG A 10 17.78 47.62 -9.05
N ALA A 11 18.89 47.25 -9.67
CA ALA A 11 19.89 46.35 -9.14
C ALA A 11 20.50 46.94 -7.86
N ILE A 12 20.65 46.12 -6.82
CA ILE A 12 21.55 46.39 -5.70
C ILE A 12 22.54 45.23 -5.62
N ARG A 13 23.76 45.50 -6.08
CA ARG A 13 24.98 44.76 -5.68
C ARG A 13 25.26 45.10 -4.22
N LEU A 14 25.49 44.12 -3.36
CA LEU A 14 26.28 44.30 -2.14
C LEU A 14 26.93 42.97 -1.69
N HIS A 15 28.22 42.88 -2.02
CA HIS A 15 29.33 42.37 -1.20
C HIS A 15 29.23 40.98 -0.55
N ALA A 16 29.97 40.05 -1.15
CA ALA A 16 30.54 38.89 -0.48
C ALA A 16 31.49 39.33 0.64
N LYS A 17 31.30 38.78 1.84
CA LYS A 17 32.33 38.70 2.88
C LYS A 17 32.50 37.24 3.29
N HIS A 18 33.74 36.79 3.15
CA HIS A 18 34.27 35.52 3.65
C HIS A 18 33.90 35.30 5.12
N VAL A 19 33.34 34.13 5.43
CA VAL A 19 33.38 33.56 6.78
C VAL A 19 34.14 32.24 6.71
N LYS A 20 35.30 32.23 7.36
CA LYS A 20 36.14 31.05 7.59
C LYS A 20 35.39 30.11 8.55
N PHE A 21 35.20 28.85 8.16
CA PHE A 21 34.81 27.79 9.08
C PHE A 21 36.06 27.35 9.86
N SER A 22 36.19 27.80 11.12
CA SER A 22 37.15 27.24 12.08
C SER A 22 36.55 26.03 12.79
N ARG A 23 37.34 24.96 12.87
CA ARG A 23 37.06 23.71 13.55
C ARG A 23 36.94 23.88 15.08
N THR A 24 36.03 23.09 15.67
CA THR A 24 35.94 22.59 17.08
C THR A 24 35.53 23.58 18.19
N PRO A 25 34.92 23.15 19.33
CA PRO A 25 34.57 21.78 19.78
C PRO A 25 33.13 21.65 20.38
N TRP A 26 32.28 20.76 19.84
CA TRP A 26 31.01 20.36 20.50
C TRP A 26 31.18 19.20 21.49
N VAL A 27 32.41 18.75 21.73
CA VAL A 27 32.71 17.55 22.54
C VAL A 27 32.89 17.86 24.03
N ASP A 28 33.10 19.13 24.41
CA ASP A 28 33.35 19.50 25.82
C ASP A 28 32.11 20.01 26.57
N LEU A 29 30.94 20.09 25.92
CA LEU A 29 29.68 20.55 26.53
C LEU A 29 28.79 19.41 27.04
N LEU A 30 29.19 18.14 26.85
CA LEU A 30 28.43 16.97 27.30
C LEU A 30 29.03 16.26 28.53
N THR A 31 30.19 16.70 29.02
CA THR A 31 30.87 16.07 30.17
C THR A 31 30.66 16.79 31.50
N ASP A 32 30.22 18.05 31.51
CA ASP A 32 30.12 18.86 32.75
C ASP A 32 28.69 19.03 33.31
N THR A 33 27.68 18.46 32.67
CA THR A 33 26.27 18.55 33.14
C THR A 33 25.73 17.24 33.73
N LEU A 34 26.57 16.22 33.97
CA LEU A 34 26.19 14.96 34.63
C LEU A 34 26.42 14.97 36.14
N SER A 35 26.48 16.15 36.79
CA SER A 35 26.65 16.23 38.25
C SER A 35 25.74 17.24 38.96
N SER A 36 24.65 17.70 38.33
CA SER A 36 23.57 18.36 39.08
C SER A 36 22.22 17.81 38.68
N GLU A 37 21.62 17.07 39.59
CA GLU A 37 20.26 16.55 39.58
C GLU A 37 19.27 17.73 39.60
N LYS A 38 19.06 18.39 38.44
CA LYS A 38 18.04 19.42 38.26
C LYS A 38 16.92 18.89 37.37
N GLN A 39 15.90 18.41 38.05
CA GLN A 39 14.49 18.24 37.68
C GLN A 39 14.13 18.63 36.23
N ILE A 40 13.98 17.61 35.39
CA ILE A 40 13.40 17.71 34.04
C ILE A 40 11.93 18.19 34.18
N PRO A 41 11.47 19.19 33.41
CA PRO A 41 10.09 19.67 33.47
C PRO A 41 9.09 18.54 33.15
N ARG A 42 7.99 18.45 33.94
CA ARG A 42 6.99 17.37 33.88
C ARG A 42 6.43 17.11 32.46
N SER A 43 6.33 18.14 31.62
CA SER A 43 5.85 18.04 30.23
C SER A 43 6.78 17.24 29.31
N VAL A 44 8.09 17.22 29.58
CA VAL A 44 9.09 16.44 28.82
C VAL A 44 9.15 14.99 29.33
N GLN A 45 8.91 14.78 30.63
CA GLN A 45 8.79 13.43 31.22
C GLN A 45 7.57 12.66 30.70
N THR A 46 6.44 13.33 30.42
CA THR A 46 5.23 12.66 29.91
C THR A 46 5.39 12.21 28.46
N LEU A 47 6.02 13.03 27.61
CA LEU A 47 6.29 12.67 26.20
C LEU A 47 7.35 11.56 26.09
N SER A 48 8.39 11.59 26.94
CA SER A 48 9.43 10.55 26.99
C SER A 48 8.89 9.20 27.48
N GLY A 49 7.91 9.19 28.39
CA GLY A 49 7.27 7.96 28.89
C GLY A 49 6.37 7.28 27.85
N VAL A 50 5.57 8.06 27.11
CA VAL A 50 4.70 7.55 26.03
C VAL A 50 5.50 7.03 24.83
N LEU A 51 6.62 7.68 24.48
CA LEU A 51 7.53 7.22 23.44
C LEU A 51 8.31 5.95 23.84
N MET A 52 8.57 5.73 25.14
CA MET A 52 9.21 4.50 25.63
C MET A 52 8.25 3.32 25.85
N SER A 53 6.93 3.53 25.82
CA SER A 53 5.93 2.48 26.08
C SER A 53 5.23 1.93 24.84
N LEU A 54 5.17 2.69 23.73
CA LEU A 54 4.56 2.22 22.49
C LEU A 54 5.46 1.18 21.79
N THR A 55 4.95 -0.03 21.58
CA THR A 55 5.67 -1.09 20.87
C THR A 55 5.11 -1.28 19.46
N LEU A 56 5.98 -1.61 18.50
CA LEU A 56 5.53 -2.00 17.14
C LEU A 56 4.60 -3.20 17.15
N ARG A 57 4.74 -4.08 18.14
CA ARG A 57 3.85 -5.21 18.37
C ARG A 57 2.42 -4.74 18.64
N GLN A 58 2.22 -3.78 19.54
CA GLN A 58 0.89 -3.19 19.81
C GLN A 58 0.31 -2.55 18.55
N VAL A 59 1.13 -1.84 17.77
CA VAL A 59 0.69 -1.25 16.49
C VAL A 59 0.24 -2.34 15.50
N ARG A 60 1.00 -3.43 15.32
CA ARG A 60 0.62 -4.56 14.46
C ARG A 60 -0.68 -5.22 14.92
N TYR A 61 -0.85 -5.41 16.23
CA TYR A 61 -2.05 -6.06 16.80
C TYR A 61 -3.30 -5.20 16.63
N PHE A 62 -3.15 -3.89 16.82
CA PHE A 62 -4.19 -2.91 16.55
C PHE A 62 -4.61 -2.95 15.07
N VAL A 63 -3.66 -2.87 14.13
CA VAL A 63 -3.94 -2.89 12.68
C VAL A 63 -4.65 -4.18 12.28
N ALA A 64 -4.13 -5.34 12.68
CA ALA A 64 -4.76 -6.62 12.37
C ALA A 64 -6.19 -6.72 12.91
N THR A 65 -6.44 -6.22 14.13
CA THR A 65 -7.80 -6.21 14.71
C THR A 65 -8.72 -5.24 13.98
N ALA A 66 -8.19 -4.10 13.53
CA ALA A 66 -8.94 -3.12 12.76
C ALA A 66 -9.38 -3.66 11.38
N GLU A 67 -8.49 -4.37 10.70
CA GLU A 67 -8.76 -4.99 9.41
C GLU A 67 -9.72 -6.17 9.54
N ILE A 68 -9.46 -7.08 10.48
CA ILE A 68 -10.24 -8.32 10.63
C ILE A 68 -11.56 -8.10 11.36
N GLY A 69 -11.68 -7.06 12.18
CA GLY A 69 -12.91 -6.75 12.93
C GLY A 69 -13.22 -7.70 14.08
N GLN A 70 -12.37 -8.69 14.35
CA GLN A 70 -12.54 -9.63 15.46
C GLN A 70 -11.19 -9.94 16.12
N ILE A 71 -11.13 -9.86 17.46
CA ILE A 71 -9.90 -10.11 18.23
C ILE A 71 -9.43 -11.57 18.09
N SER A 72 -10.35 -12.53 18.16
CA SER A 72 -10.04 -13.95 18.04
C SER A 72 -9.41 -14.29 16.68
N GLN A 73 -9.99 -13.78 15.60
CA GLN A 73 -9.48 -13.99 14.25
C GLN A 73 -8.15 -13.24 14.02
N ALA A 74 -8.00 -12.02 14.56
CA ALA A 74 -6.72 -11.32 14.52
C ALA A 74 -5.61 -12.07 15.26
N ALA A 75 -5.93 -12.68 16.40
CA ALA A 75 -4.98 -13.50 17.15
C ALA A 75 -4.55 -14.76 16.37
N ILE A 76 -5.49 -15.44 15.69
CA ILE A 76 -5.20 -16.57 14.80
C ILE A 76 -4.31 -16.11 13.64
N HIS A 77 -4.67 -15.02 12.97
CA HIS A 77 -3.90 -14.48 11.83
C HIS A 77 -2.46 -14.12 12.21
N LEU A 78 -2.26 -13.59 13.42
CA LEU A 78 -0.96 -13.21 13.97
C LEU A 78 -0.23 -14.36 14.66
N ASN A 79 -0.84 -15.55 14.75
CA ASN A 79 -0.33 -16.73 15.46
C ASN A 79 0.05 -16.44 16.93
N ILE A 80 -0.84 -15.79 17.68
CA ILE A 80 -0.67 -15.44 19.10
C ILE A 80 -1.96 -15.67 19.91
N SER A 81 -1.90 -15.49 21.23
CA SER A 81 -3.09 -15.61 22.08
C SER A 81 -4.03 -14.41 21.96
N GLN A 82 -5.33 -14.67 22.09
CA GLN A 82 -6.36 -13.63 22.13
C GLN A 82 -6.18 -12.66 23.31
N SER A 83 -5.68 -13.16 24.45
CA SER A 83 -5.36 -12.33 25.61
C SER A 83 -4.24 -11.33 25.30
N ALA A 84 -3.22 -11.71 24.52
CA ALA A 84 -2.15 -10.81 24.12
C ALA A 84 -2.64 -9.67 23.23
N VAL A 85 -3.50 -9.95 22.24
CA VAL A 85 -4.14 -8.91 21.41
C VAL A 85 -4.98 -7.97 22.27
N THR A 86 -5.78 -8.53 23.17
CA THR A 86 -6.67 -7.73 24.03
C THR A 86 -5.90 -6.81 24.96
N THR A 87 -4.83 -7.30 25.59
CA THR A 87 -3.99 -6.51 26.49
C THR A 87 -3.26 -5.40 25.73
N ALA A 88 -2.68 -5.72 24.56
CA ALA A 88 -2.00 -4.73 23.73
C ALA A 88 -2.92 -3.59 23.29
N ILE A 89 -4.16 -3.89 22.90
CA ILE A 89 -5.16 -2.86 22.53
C ILE A 89 -5.52 -2.01 23.75
N LYS A 90 -5.77 -2.62 24.91
CA LYS A 90 -6.09 -1.86 26.14
C LYS A 90 -4.97 -0.94 26.56
N GLU A 91 -3.72 -1.42 26.50
CA GLU A 91 -2.54 -0.61 26.79
C GLU A 91 -2.43 0.55 25.81
N LEU A 92 -2.66 0.30 24.52
CA LEU A 92 -2.66 1.33 23.49
C LEU A 92 -3.75 2.39 23.71
N GLU A 93 -4.98 1.99 24.02
CA GLU A 93 -6.09 2.89 24.34
C GLU A 93 -5.80 3.69 25.62
N SER A 94 -5.19 3.06 26.63
CA SER A 94 -4.75 3.72 27.85
C SER A 94 -3.69 4.79 27.59
N MET A 95 -2.67 4.47 26.77
CA MET A 95 -1.63 5.43 26.38
C MET A 95 -2.18 6.62 25.61
N LEU A 96 -3.20 6.40 24.77
CA LEU A 96 -3.82 7.45 23.96
C LEU A 96 -4.93 8.21 24.71
N GLY A 97 -5.37 7.72 25.87
CA GLY A 97 -6.46 8.29 26.64
C GLY A 97 -7.82 8.22 25.95
N THR A 98 -7.98 7.39 24.90
CA THR A 98 -9.22 7.25 24.13
C THR A 98 -9.41 5.82 23.67
N LEU A 99 -10.68 5.41 23.53
CA LEU A 99 -11.02 4.14 22.92
C LEU A 99 -10.79 4.22 21.40
N LEU A 100 -10.13 3.22 20.86
CA LEU A 100 -9.92 3.04 19.43
C LEU A 100 -10.97 2.11 18.83
N PHE A 101 -11.59 1.25 19.65
CA PHE A 101 -12.64 0.33 19.23
C PHE A 101 -13.93 0.48 20.02
N GLN A 102 -15.04 0.21 19.35
CA GLN A 102 -16.34 -0.11 19.94
C GLN A 102 -16.56 -1.61 19.86
N ARG A 103 -16.96 -2.20 20.99
CA ARG A 103 -17.33 -3.61 21.09
C ARG A 103 -18.82 -3.78 20.83
N SER A 104 -19.16 -4.73 19.97
CA SER A 104 -20.54 -5.12 19.68
C SER A 104 -20.67 -6.65 19.67
N ALA A 105 -21.91 -7.15 19.59
CA ALA A 105 -22.16 -8.58 19.41
C ALA A 105 -21.55 -9.12 18.11
N GLN A 106 -21.36 -8.25 17.11
CA GLN A 106 -20.79 -8.56 15.80
C GLN A 106 -19.26 -8.46 15.75
N GLY A 107 -18.60 -7.99 16.83
CA GLY A 107 -17.15 -7.88 16.91
C GLY A 107 -16.66 -6.48 17.29
N MET A 108 -15.58 -6.04 16.66
CA MET A 108 -14.86 -4.79 16.92
C MET A 108 -15.03 -3.83 15.74
N SER A 109 -15.60 -2.65 16.00
CA SER A 109 -15.66 -1.55 15.03
C SER A 109 -14.76 -0.41 15.47
N LEU A 110 -14.16 0.33 14.53
CA LEU A 110 -13.31 1.46 14.89
C LEU A 110 -14.14 2.66 15.36
N THR A 111 -13.66 3.35 16.38
CA THR A 111 -14.11 4.71 16.69
C THR A 111 -13.58 5.70 15.64
N GLU A 112 -14.01 6.96 15.70
CA GLU A 112 -13.37 8.03 14.92
C GLU A 112 -11.87 8.16 15.24
N ALA A 113 -11.51 8.17 16.53
CA ALA A 113 -10.11 8.15 16.97
C ALA A 113 -9.37 6.91 16.46
N GLY A 114 -10.02 5.73 16.48
CA GLY A 114 -9.51 4.48 15.91
C GLY A 114 -9.18 4.60 14.43
N ARG A 115 -10.07 5.20 13.63
CA ARG A 115 -9.84 5.44 12.19
C ARG A 115 -8.67 6.39 11.95
N HIS A 116 -8.57 7.47 12.72
CA HIS A 116 -7.42 8.38 12.64
C HIS A 116 -6.11 7.70 13.03
N PHE A 117 -6.10 6.94 14.12
CA PHE A 117 -4.91 6.23 14.58
C PHE A 117 -4.50 5.14 13.57
N LEU A 118 -5.45 4.44 12.94
CA LEU A 118 -5.18 3.43 11.92
C LEU A 118 -4.38 4.00 10.73
N ASN A 119 -4.75 5.17 10.25
CA ASN A 119 -4.00 5.83 9.18
C ASN A 119 -2.56 6.12 9.59
N ARG A 120 -2.31 6.47 10.86
CA ARG A 120 -0.95 6.69 11.39
C ARG A 120 -0.19 5.39 11.66
N ALA A 121 -0.88 4.37 12.15
CA ALA A 121 -0.33 3.04 12.39
C ALA A 121 0.21 2.41 11.10
N TYR A 122 -0.51 2.56 9.97
CA TYR A 122 -0.01 2.13 8.67
C TYR A 122 1.30 2.82 8.27
N VAL A 123 1.41 4.13 8.51
CA VAL A 123 2.64 4.88 8.23
C VAL A 123 3.80 4.38 9.09
N ILE A 124 3.58 4.15 10.38
CA ILE A 124 4.62 3.64 11.30
C ILE A 124 5.14 2.27 10.84
N LEU A 125 4.23 1.31 10.60
CA LEU A 125 4.62 -0.03 10.19
C LEU A 125 5.33 -0.03 8.83
N ARG A 126 4.88 0.84 7.92
CA ARG A 126 5.52 1.07 6.64
C ARG A 126 6.94 1.62 6.81
N SER A 127 7.15 2.67 7.60
CA SER A 127 8.48 3.24 7.81
C SER A 127 9.47 2.28 8.48
N VAL A 128 9.00 1.38 9.34
CA VAL A 128 9.84 0.31 9.88
C VAL A 128 10.24 -0.69 8.80
N ASP A 129 9.29 -1.08 7.97
CA ASP A 129 9.54 -1.94 6.82
C ASP A 129 10.52 -1.27 5.83
N ASP A 130 10.42 0.06 5.61
CA ASP A 130 11.38 0.84 4.82
C ASP A 130 12.80 0.71 5.41
N ALA A 131 12.94 0.90 6.73
CA ALA A 131 14.23 0.90 7.39
C ALA A 131 14.89 -0.48 7.40
N LEU A 132 14.11 -1.55 7.51
CA LEU A 132 14.61 -2.93 7.54
C LEU A 132 14.96 -3.45 6.14
N ASN A 133 14.25 -2.99 5.11
CA ASN A 133 14.41 -3.45 3.73
C ASN A 133 15.16 -2.46 2.85
N SER A 134 15.76 -1.40 3.42
CA SER A 134 16.61 -0.48 2.67
C SER A 134 17.86 -1.22 2.21
N PRO A 135 18.09 -1.37 0.89
CA PRO A 135 19.42 -1.70 0.40
C PRO A 135 20.37 -0.59 0.87
N LEU A 136 21.63 -0.94 1.14
CA LEU A 136 22.67 0.08 1.18
C LEU A 136 22.66 0.77 -0.20
N PRO A 137 22.55 2.10 -0.28
CA PRO A 137 22.41 2.78 -1.56
C PRO A 137 23.57 2.38 -2.45
N ASP A 138 23.27 1.77 -3.59
CA ASP A 138 24.24 1.64 -4.66
C ASP A 138 24.38 3.04 -5.25
N ILE A 139 25.40 3.78 -4.79
CA ILE A 139 25.66 5.23 -5.01
C ILE A 139 25.82 5.60 -6.52
N ARG A 140 25.51 4.70 -7.46
CA ARG A 140 25.82 4.83 -8.89
C ARG A 140 24.62 4.93 -9.83
N ALA A 141 23.39 4.69 -9.35
CA ALA A 141 22.23 4.76 -10.24
C ALA A 141 21.82 6.21 -10.49
N SER A 142 21.81 6.62 -11.76
CA SER A 142 21.34 7.93 -12.20
C SER A 142 20.72 7.85 -13.59
N GLY A 143 19.94 8.87 -13.97
CA GLY A 143 19.33 9.00 -15.29
C GLY A 143 17.81 9.12 -15.25
N VAL A 144 17.17 9.00 -16.42
CA VAL A 144 15.71 9.06 -16.56
C VAL A 144 15.17 7.66 -16.84
N LEU A 145 14.11 7.27 -16.14
CA LEU A 145 13.35 6.05 -16.38
C LEU A 145 11.92 6.42 -16.81
N ARG A 146 11.60 6.18 -18.09
CA ARG A 146 10.24 6.31 -18.62
C ARG A 146 9.44 5.06 -18.30
N LEU A 147 8.69 5.10 -17.22
CA LEU A 147 7.94 3.99 -16.69
C LEU A 147 6.48 4.07 -17.15
N ALA A 148 5.97 3.02 -17.79
CA ALA A 148 4.54 2.89 -18.00
C ALA A 148 3.88 2.05 -16.89
N ALA A 149 2.63 2.32 -16.55
CA ALA A 149 1.89 1.46 -15.64
C ALA A 149 0.40 1.47 -15.91
N SER A 150 -0.26 0.35 -15.60
CA SER A 150 -1.71 0.23 -15.75
C SER A 150 -2.47 0.98 -14.65
N TYR A 151 -3.76 1.26 -14.88
CA TYR A 151 -4.61 1.99 -13.94
C TYR A 151 -4.55 1.39 -12.52
N THR A 152 -4.75 0.08 -12.41
CA THR A 152 -4.78 -0.61 -11.12
C THR A 152 -3.43 -0.54 -10.41
N VAL A 153 -2.35 -0.66 -11.19
CA VAL A 153 -0.99 -0.61 -10.65
C VAL A 153 -0.66 0.78 -10.12
N ILE A 154 -0.94 1.83 -10.89
CA ILE A 154 -0.73 3.22 -10.45
C ILE A 154 -1.61 3.56 -9.24
N GLY A 155 -2.87 3.13 -9.23
CA GLY A 155 -3.81 3.47 -8.17
C GLY A 155 -3.56 2.75 -6.84
N TYR A 156 -3.07 1.50 -6.88
CA TYR A 156 -3.11 0.62 -5.71
C TYR A 156 -1.77 0.01 -5.29
N PHE A 157 -0.75 0.05 -6.16
CA PHE A 157 0.54 -0.60 -5.90
C PHE A 157 1.70 0.41 -5.91
N LEU A 158 1.88 1.09 -7.03
CA LEU A 158 3.09 1.82 -7.38
C LEU A 158 3.42 3.06 -6.52
N PRO A 159 2.46 3.87 -6.02
CA PRO A 159 2.77 5.15 -5.37
C PRO A 159 3.72 5.03 -4.18
N HIS A 160 3.53 3.98 -3.37
CA HIS A 160 4.40 3.71 -2.23
C HIS A 160 5.83 3.33 -2.66
N HIS A 161 5.96 2.58 -3.75
CA HIS A 161 7.25 2.15 -4.27
C HIS A 161 8.00 3.30 -4.93
N LEU A 162 7.31 4.18 -5.66
CA LEU A 162 7.91 5.39 -6.24
C LEU A 162 8.50 6.29 -5.17
N GLN A 163 7.78 6.50 -4.05
CA GLN A 163 8.28 7.29 -2.93
C GLN A 163 9.58 6.70 -2.35
N ARG A 164 9.65 5.37 -2.17
CA ARG A 164 10.87 4.70 -1.67
C ARG A 164 12.02 4.79 -2.67
N LEU A 165 11.73 4.57 -3.95
CA LEU A 165 12.72 4.66 -5.04
C LEU A 165 13.32 6.07 -5.15
N GLU A 166 12.50 7.12 -5.07
CA GLU A 166 12.95 8.51 -5.07
C GLU A 166 13.85 8.81 -3.85
N HIS A 167 13.55 8.21 -2.70
CA HIS A 167 14.37 8.36 -1.50
C HIS A 167 15.73 7.63 -1.60
N TRP A 168 15.75 6.41 -2.14
CA TRP A 168 16.95 5.57 -2.21
C TRP A 168 17.83 5.85 -3.43
N HIS A 169 17.23 6.35 -4.52
CA HIS A 169 17.90 6.69 -5.78
C HIS A 169 17.53 8.13 -6.21
N PRO A 170 17.96 9.16 -5.47
CA PRO A 170 17.58 10.55 -5.73
C PRO A 170 18.05 11.09 -7.10
N ASP A 171 19.07 10.47 -7.69
CA ASP A 171 19.60 10.84 -9.01
C ASP A 171 18.88 10.11 -10.17
N VAL A 172 17.88 9.28 -9.88
CA VAL A 172 17.03 8.62 -10.87
C VAL A 172 15.69 9.36 -10.96
N ALA A 173 15.44 10.03 -12.09
CA ALA A 173 14.17 10.64 -12.40
C ALA A 173 13.22 9.60 -13.01
N ILE A 174 12.08 9.32 -12.35
CA ILE A 174 11.08 8.38 -12.84
C ILE A 174 9.91 9.14 -13.46
N GLU A 175 9.72 9.02 -14.76
CA GLU A 175 8.59 9.59 -15.50
C GLU A 175 7.50 8.53 -15.66
N VAL A 176 6.39 8.68 -14.94
CA VAL A 176 5.31 7.68 -14.92
C VAL A 176 4.22 8.03 -15.92
N HIS A 177 3.87 7.07 -16.78
CA HIS A 177 2.81 7.19 -17.77
C HIS A 177 1.73 6.13 -17.55
N GLU A 178 0.53 6.58 -17.17
CA GLU A 178 -0.65 5.74 -17.14
C GLU A 178 -1.08 5.40 -18.58
N GLN A 179 -1.20 4.11 -18.89
CA GLN A 179 -1.62 3.61 -20.19
C GLN A 179 -2.36 2.28 -20.06
N GLU A 180 -3.22 1.98 -21.04
CA GLU A 180 -3.80 0.64 -21.18
C GLU A 180 -2.76 -0.36 -21.69
N ARG A 181 -2.96 -1.66 -21.40
CA ARG A 181 -1.99 -2.74 -21.72
C ARG A 181 -1.47 -2.67 -23.15
N GLN A 182 -2.35 -2.53 -24.14
CA GLN A 182 -1.95 -2.52 -25.55
C GLN A 182 -1.03 -1.33 -25.88
N ALA A 183 -1.31 -0.16 -25.31
CA ALA A 183 -0.48 1.02 -25.48
C ALA A 183 0.86 0.91 -24.74
N ILE A 184 0.88 0.23 -23.59
CA ILE A 184 2.11 -0.13 -22.87
C ILE A 184 2.98 -1.04 -23.75
N GLU A 185 2.42 -2.15 -24.25
CA GLU A 185 3.15 -3.12 -25.07
C GLU A 185 3.75 -2.44 -26.32
N GLN A 186 2.93 -1.68 -27.05
CA GLN A 186 3.40 -0.91 -28.21
C GLN A 186 4.47 0.12 -27.84
N GLY A 187 4.33 0.79 -26.68
CA GLY A 187 5.30 1.77 -26.20
C GLY A 187 6.63 1.15 -25.81
N LEU A 188 6.63 -0.06 -25.24
CA LEU A 188 7.84 -0.84 -24.96
C LEU A 188 8.53 -1.28 -26.26
N LEU A 189 7.78 -1.82 -27.23
CA LEU A 189 8.30 -2.24 -28.54
C LEU A 189 8.92 -1.09 -29.33
N GLN A 190 8.33 0.10 -29.24
CA GLN A 190 8.81 1.30 -29.93
C GLN A 190 9.87 2.08 -29.14
N GLY A 191 10.27 1.61 -27.96
CA GLY A 191 11.23 2.31 -27.09
C GLY A 191 10.73 3.63 -26.50
N ARG A 192 9.42 3.91 -26.56
CA ARG A 192 8.79 5.06 -25.90
C ARG A 192 8.83 4.93 -24.38
N PHE A 193 8.68 3.69 -23.90
CA PHE A 193 8.83 3.35 -22.49
C PHE A 193 10.04 2.44 -22.30
N ASP A 194 10.69 2.62 -21.15
CA ASP A 194 11.87 1.87 -20.77
C ASP A 194 11.49 0.57 -20.09
N MET A 195 10.55 0.67 -19.15
CA MET A 195 10.00 -0.44 -18.38
C MET A 195 8.52 -0.16 -18.10
N ALA A 196 7.78 -1.18 -17.71
CA ALA A 196 6.44 -1.05 -17.22
C ALA A 196 6.19 -1.85 -15.96
N VAL A 197 5.23 -1.40 -15.13
CA VAL A 197 4.64 -2.20 -14.05
C VAL A 197 3.20 -2.51 -14.43
N VAL A 198 2.88 -3.79 -14.60
CA VAL A 198 1.65 -4.25 -15.27
C VAL A 198 1.08 -5.51 -14.63
N LEU A 199 -0.14 -5.86 -15.05
CA LEU A 199 -0.70 -7.19 -14.83
C LEU A 199 -0.05 -8.19 -15.80
N THR A 200 0.90 -9.00 -15.31
CA THR A 200 1.77 -9.83 -16.17
C THR A 200 1.03 -10.95 -16.89
N ALA A 201 -0.06 -11.46 -16.31
CA ALA A 201 -0.85 -12.55 -16.90
C ALA A 201 -1.49 -12.19 -18.25
N ASN A 202 -1.56 -10.91 -18.62
CA ASN A 202 -2.13 -10.46 -19.88
C ASN A 202 -1.06 -10.12 -20.93
N ILE A 203 0.23 -10.17 -20.58
CA ILE A 203 1.33 -9.89 -21.51
C ILE A 203 1.64 -11.16 -22.30
N THR A 204 1.50 -11.10 -23.63
CA THR A 204 1.69 -12.27 -24.50
C THR A 204 2.69 -12.04 -25.64
N HIS A 205 3.17 -10.81 -25.82
CA HIS A 205 4.08 -10.49 -26.92
C HIS A 205 5.47 -11.11 -26.72
N PRO A 206 6.03 -11.86 -27.69
CA PRO A 206 7.30 -12.60 -27.51
C PRO A 206 8.51 -11.69 -27.25
N ASP A 207 8.52 -10.49 -27.82
CA ASP A 207 9.60 -9.52 -27.65
C ASP A 207 9.51 -8.70 -26.35
N ILE A 208 8.52 -8.99 -25.50
CA ILE A 208 8.40 -8.39 -24.18
C ILE A 208 8.74 -9.45 -23.14
N ILE A 209 9.74 -9.16 -22.31
CA ILE A 209 10.02 -9.93 -21.10
C ILE A 209 9.07 -9.43 -20.02
N SER A 210 8.45 -10.35 -19.29
CA SER A 210 7.67 -10.04 -18.08
C SER A 210 8.17 -10.85 -16.89
N GLU A 211 8.39 -10.19 -15.77
CA GLU A 211 8.75 -10.81 -14.49
C GLU A 211 7.64 -10.57 -13.47
N THR A 212 6.95 -11.63 -13.06
CA THR A 212 5.93 -11.56 -12.01
C THR A 212 6.59 -11.37 -10.66
N LEU A 213 6.20 -10.32 -9.92
CA LEU A 213 6.69 -10.02 -8.59
C LEU A 213 5.89 -10.76 -7.52
N PHE A 214 4.56 -10.75 -7.65
CA PHE A 214 3.67 -11.47 -6.74
C PHE A 214 2.32 -11.77 -7.41
N ASN A 215 1.59 -12.71 -6.82
CA ASN A 215 0.21 -13.01 -7.15
C ASN A 215 -0.69 -12.50 -6.03
N SER A 216 -1.72 -11.76 -6.39
CA SER A 216 -2.75 -11.29 -5.47
C SER A 216 -4.01 -12.12 -5.66
N GLU A 217 -4.41 -12.80 -4.59
CA GLU A 217 -5.63 -13.60 -4.54
C GLU A 217 -6.87 -12.75 -4.83
N ARG A 218 -7.86 -13.38 -5.48
CA ARG A 218 -9.16 -12.76 -5.73
C ARG A 218 -10.17 -13.34 -4.74
N ARG A 219 -10.88 -12.45 -4.05
CA ARG A 219 -11.91 -12.83 -3.06
C ARG A 219 -13.25 -12.22 -3.42
N LEU A 220 -14.33 -12.89 -3.04
CA LEU A 220 -15.68 -12.35 -3.11
C LEU A 220 -15.80 -11.20 -2.11
N TRP A 221 -16.18 -10.04 -2.59
CA TRP A 221 -16.52 -8.86 -1.82
C TRP A 221 -18.03 -8.76 -1.68
N LEU A 222 -18.48 -8.52 -0.45
CA LEU A 222 -19.89 -8.42 -0.11
C LEU A 222 -20.08 -7.45 1.06
N SER A 223 -21.29 -6.92 1.22
CA SER A 223 -21.62 -6.10 2.40
C SER A 223 -21.52 -6.92 3.69
N SER A 224 -21.25 -6.25 4.81
CA SER A 224 -21.08 -6.92 6.11
C SER A 224 -22.30 -7.65 6.66
N HIS A 225 -23.48 -7.45 6.07
CA HIS A 225 -24.74 -8.09 6.48
C HIS A 225 -25.28 -9.06 5.42
N HIS A 226 -24.49 -9.38 4.39
CA HIS A 226 -24.93 -10.24 3.31
C HIS A 226 -25.12 -11.70 3.82
N PRO A 227 -26.18 -12.42 3.39
CA PRO A 227 -26.45 -13.78 3.85
C PRO A 227 -25.28 -14.77 3.65
N LEU A 228 -24.52 -14.61 2.56
CA LEU A 228 -23.34 -15.42 2.27
C LEU A 228 -22.25 -15.34 3.36
N CYS A 229 -22.20 -14.30 4.19
CA CYS A 229 -21.30 -14.24 5.36
C CYS A 229 -21.53 -15.36 6.38
N GLN A 230 -22.72 -15.94 6.41
CA GLN A 230 -23.08 -16.98 7.38
C GLN A 230 -22.85 -18.40 6.85
N ARG A 231 -22.46 -18.55 5.58
CA ARG A 231 -22.22 -19.86 4.98
C ARG A 231 -20.81 -20.35 5.32
N ALA A 232 -20.69 -21.65 5.58
CA ALA A 232 -19.40 -22.29 5.83
C ALA A 232 -18.49 -22.28 4.58
N SER A 233 -19.09 -22.31 3.40
CA SER A 233 -18.41 -22.21 2.11
C SER A 233 -19.33 -21.54 1.08
N VAL A 234 -18.72 -20.87 0.11
CA VAL A 234 -19.40 -20.17 -0.97
C VAL A 234 -18.75 -20.58 -2.30
N SER A 235 -19.54 -21.05 -3.24
CA SER A 235 -19.10 -21.40 -4.60
C SER A 235 -19.44 -20.30 -5.61
N LEU A 236 -18.86 -20.36 -6.81
CA LEU A 236 -19.26 -19.51 -7.93
C LEU A 236 -20.73 -19.74 -8.33
N ALA A 237 -21.25 -20.96 -8.17
CA ALA A 237 -22.67 -21.24 -8.41
C ALA A 237 -23.58 -20.51 -7.42
N ASP A 238 -23.16 -20.35 -6.16
CA ASP A 238 -23.87 -19.52 -5.17
C ASP A 238 -23.80 -18.04 -5.57
N VAL A 239 -22.61 -17.55 -5.97
CA VAL A 239 -22.40 -16.16 -6.39
C VAL A 239 -23.18 -15.82 -7.66
N ALA A 240 -23.39 -16.78 -8.57
CA ALA A 240 -24.18 -16.59 -9.80
C ALA A 240 -25.64 -16.17 -9.53
N GLN A 241 -26.17 -16.52 -8.35
CA GLN A 241 -27.53 -16.15 -7.94
C GLN A 241 -27.62 -14.70 -7.43
N GLU A 242 -26.49 -14.07 -7.11
CA GLU A 242 -26.45 -12.73 -6.53
C GLU A 242 -26.30 -11.64 -7.62
N PRO A 243 -26.81 -10.41 -7.39
CA PRO A 243 -26.49 -9.26 -8.22
C PRO A 243 -24.98 -9.04 -8.31
N TYR A 244 -24.40 -9.14 -9.50
CA TYR A 244 -22.96 -9.01 -9.69
C TYR A 244 -22.57 -7.63 -10.23
N ILE A 245 -21.54 -7.04 -9.63
CA ILE A 245 -20.94 -5.77 -10.06
C ILE A 245 -19.61 -6.11 -10.75
N LEU A 246 -19.58 -5.94 -12.08
CA LEU A 246 -18.45 -6.32 -12.91
C LEU A 246 -17.50 -5.13 -13.12
N LEU A 247 -16.26 -5.30 -12.67
CA LEU A 247 -15.17 -4.36 -12.94
C LEU A 247 -14.59 -4.62 -14.33
N THR A 248 -14.39 -3.56 -15.13
CA THR A 248 -13.94 -3.67 -16.52
C THR A 248 -12.53 -3.13 -16.78
N VAL A 249 -11.92 -2.42 -15.82
CA VAL A 249 -10.58 -1.84 -15.98
C VAL A 249 -9.48 -2.89 -16.08
N ASP A 250 -8.39 -2.60 -16.80
CA ASP A 250 -7.23 -3.49 -16.98
C ASP A 250 -7.60 -4.92 -17.43
N GLU A 251 -8.59 -5.03 -18.32
CA GLU A 251 -9.12 -6.30 -18.82
C GLU A 251 -9.67 -7.23 -17.70
N ALA A 252 -10.12 -6.64 -16.59
CA ALA A 252 -10.68 -7.38 -15.47
C ALA A 252 -11.92 -8.20 -15.86
N GLU A 253 -12.72 -7.71 -16.81
CA GLU A 253 -13.89 -8.44 -17.33
C GLU A 253 -13.46 -9.72 -18.07
N GLN A 254 -12.51 -9.62 -19.00
CA GLN A 254 -11.99 -10.79 -19.72
C GLN A 254 -11.37 -11.79 -18.74
N SER A 255 -10.57 -11.29 -17.78
CA SER A 255 -10.00 -12.15 -16.74
C SER A 255 -11.06 -12.78 -15.84
N ALA A 256 -12.18 -12.09 -15.60
CA ALA A 256 -13.27 -12.61 -14.82
C ALA A 256 -14.02 -13.72 -15.54
N MET A 257 -14.36 -13.49 -16.81
CA MET A 257 -15.14 -14.45 -17.59
C MET A 257 -14.43 -15.80 -17.73
N ARG A 258 -13.09 -15.81 -17.82
CA ARG A 258 -12.30 -17.05 -17.84
C ARG A 258 -12.63 -18.01 -16.68
N TYR A 259 -12.68 -17.53 -15.44
CA TYR A 259 -12.96 -18.41 -14.30
C TYR A 259 -14.46 -18.73 -14.16
N TRP A 260 -15.35 -17.85 -14.62
CA TRP A 260 -16.79 -18.13 -14.70
C TRP A 260 -17.07 -19.26 -15.70
N GLU A 261 -16.49 -19.18 -16.89
CA GLU A 261 -16.59 -20.20 -17.94
C GLU A 261 -16.01 -21.54 -17.50
N LEU A 262 -14.81 -21.54 -16.88
CA LEU A 262 -14.19 -22.76 -16.34
C LEU A 262 -15.06 -23.46 -15.29
N ALA A 263 -15.80 -22.70 -14.49
CA ALA A 263 -16.74 -23.24 -13.50
C ALA A 263 -18.11 -23.64 -14.11
N GLY A 264 -18.32 -23.39 -15.41
CA GLY A 264 -19.62 -23.61 -16.06
C GLY A 264 -20.73 -22.71 -15.51
N GLN A 265 -20.38 -21.54 -15.00
CA GLN A 265 -21.29 -20.57 -14.39
C GLN A 265 -21.28 -19.24 -15.16
N GLN A 266 -22.30 -18.40 -14.95
CA GLN A 266 -22.34 -17.03 -15.45
C GLN A 266 -22.81 -16.07 -14.36
N PRO A 267 -22.16 -14.91 -14.18
CA PRO A 267 -22.62 -13.93 -13.20
C PRO A 267 -23.87 -13.19 -13.67
N ASN A 268 -24.79 -12.91 -12.75
CA ASN A 268 -25.92 -12.01 -12.98
C ASN A 268 -25.48 -10.53 -12.94
N VAL A 269 -24.79 -10.09 -13.99
CA VAL A 269 -24.20 -8.74 -14.06
C VAL A 269 -25.29 -7.66 -14.08
N ARG A 270 -25.42 -6.90 -12.99
CA ARG A 270 -26.32 -5.74 -12.90
C ARG A 270 -25.64 -4.43 -13.26
N ILE A 271 -24.34 -4.32 -13.00
CA ILE A 271 -23.55 -3.10 -13.19
C ILE A 271 -22.23 -3.47 -13.84
N ARG A 272 -21.82 -2.68 -14.84
CA ARG A 272 -20.48 -2.68 -15.43
C ARG A 272 -19.83 -1.33 -15.19
N THR A 273 -18.61 -1.31 -14.67
CA THR A 273 -17.88 -0.06 -14.39
C THR A 273 -16.37 -0.27 -14.44
N SER A 274 -15.63 0.75 -14.86
CA SER A 274 -14.16 0.78 -14.76
C SER A 274 -13.68 1.31 -13.41
N SER A 275 -14.56 1.86 -12.57
CA SER A 275 -14.17 2.45 -11.28
C SER A 275 -14.22 1.43 -10.15
N VAL A 276 -13.05 1.08 -9.63
CA VAL A 276 -12.90 0.24 -8.42
C VAL A 276 -13.63 0.88 -7.23
N GLU A 277 -13.63 2.20 -7.12
CA GLU A 277 -14.29 2.90 -6.01
C GLU A 277 -15.82 2.86 -6.11
N ALA A 278 -16.35 2.87 -7.33
CA ALA A 278 -17.77 2.61 -7.56
C ALA A 278 -18.15 1.18 -7.15
N VAL A 279 -17.33 0.18 -7.51
CA VAL A 279 -17.56 -1.21 -7.06
C VAL A 279 -17.56 -1.28 -5.53
N ARG A 280 -16.55 -0.68 -4.88
CA ARG A 280 -16.42 -0.63 -3.42
C ARG A 280 -17.70 -0.08 -2.77
N SER A 281 -18.14 1.09 -3.22
CA SER A 281 -19.30 1.77 -2.66
C SER A 281 -20.59 0.98 -2.89
N MET A 282 -20.79 0.42 -4.08
CA MET A 282 -21.98 -0.39 -4.40
C MET A 282 -22.03 -1.70 -3.60
N VAL A 283 -20.90 -2.39 -3.45
CA VAL A 283 -20.81 -3.59 -2.61
C VAL A 283 -21.07 -3.26 -1.14
N ALA A 284 -20.44 -2.22 -0.60
CA ALA A 284 -20.61 -1.82 0.81
C ALA A 284 -22.07 -1.41 1.12
N ASN A 285 -22.79 -0.87 0.13
CA ASN A 285 -24.21 -0.54 0.23
C ASN A 285 -25.15 -1.73 -0.01
N GLY A 286 -24.63 -2.94 -0.25
CA GLY A 286 -25.42 -4.14 -0.45
C GLY A 286 -26.17 -4.18 -1.80
N SER A 287 -25.73 -3.40 -2.79
CA SER A 287 -26.34 -3.40 -4.13
C SER A 287 -25.93 -4.60 -5.00
N GLY A 288 -24.95 -5.37 -4.53
CA GLY A 288 -24.45 -6.56 -5.19
C GLY A 288 -23.12 -7.03 -4.60
N VAL A 289 -22.54 -8.02 -5.24
CA VAL A 289 -21.24 -8.62 -4.89
C VAL A 289 -20.26 -8.48 -6.06
N ALA A 290 -18.97 -8.61 -5.79
CA ALA A 290 -17.91 -8.59 -6.81
C ALA A 290 -16.79 -9.56 -6.42
N ILE A 291 -16.05 -10.11 -7.38
CA ILE A 291 -14.83 -10.89 -7.08
C ILE A 291 -13.63 -10.08 -7.55
N LEU A 292 -12.86 -9.55 -6.60
CA LEU A 292 -11.74 -8.65 -6.88
C LEU A 292 -10.48 -9.06 -6.13
N SER A 293 -9.34 -8.59 -6.64
CA SER A 293 -8.02 -8.85 -6.06
C SER A 293 -7.82 -8.13 -4.73
N ASP A 294 -7.10 -8.78 -3.82
CA ASP A 294 -6.70 -8.19 -2.53
C ASP A 294 -5.86 -6.93 -2.66
N LEU A 295 -5.15 -6.78 -3.78
CA LEU A 295 -4.38 -5.58 -4.11
C LEU A 295 -5.23 -4.31 -3.99
N VAL A 296 -6.47 -4.38 -4.51
CA VAL A 296 -7.40 -3.25 -4.53
C VAL A 296 -8.34 -3.22 -3.32
N HIS A 297 -8.23 -4.20 -2.42
CA HIS A 297 -9.11 -4.30 -1.27
C HIS A 297 -8.79 -3.23 -0.22
N ARG A 298 -9.83 -2.50 0.16
CA ARG A 298 -9.87 -1.61 1.31
C ARG A 298 -11.20 -1.88 2.01
N PRO A 299 -11.21 -2.13 3.32
CA PRO A 299 -12.39 -2.66 4.01
C PRO A 299 -13.52 -1.64 4.17
N TRP A 300 -13.30 -0.37 3.84
CA TRP A 300 -14.27 0.72 4.03
C TRP A 300 -14.55 1.45 2.72
N SER A 301 -15.82 1.73 2.43
CA SER A 301 -16.23 2.65 1.36
C SER A 301 -16.06 4.11 1.77
N LEU A 302 -16.27 5.03 0.82
CA LEU A 302 -16.28 6.48 1.08
C LEU A 302 -17.30 6.89 2.15
N GLU A 303 -18.43 6.17 2.26
CA GLU A 303 -19.46 6.40 3.27
C GLU A 303 -19.14 5.74 4.63
N GLY A 304 -17.97 5.11 4.76
CA GLY A 304 -17.56 4.43 5.99
C GLY A 304 -18.29 3.11 6.24
N LYS A 305 -18.89 2.50 5.20
CA LYS A 305 -19.51 1.17 5.28
C LYS A 305 -18.48 0.08 5.02
N ARG A 306 -18.61 -1.04 5.74
CA ARG A 306 -17.65 -2.14 5.72
C ARG A 306 -17.94 -3.14 4.59
N ILE A 307 -16.88 -3.63 3.97
CA ILE A 307 -16.90 -4.71 2.98
C ILE A 307 -16.20 -5.93 3.60
N GLU A 308 -16.87 -7.06 3.55
CA GLU A 308 -16.30 -8.35 3.93
C GLU A 308 -15.77 -9.09 2.70
N THR A 309 -14.78 -9.95 2.94
CA THR A 309 -14.18 -10.78 1.89
C THR A 309 -14.31 -12.26 2.22
N ILE A 310 -14.73 -13.07 1.26
CA ILE A 310 -14.79 -14.53 1.37
C ILE A 310 -13.98 -15.17 0.24
N THR A 311 -13.21 -16.20 0.55
CA THR A 311 -12.59 -17.07 -0.46
C THR A 311 -13.65 -18.02 -0.99
N VAL A 312 -13.86 -18.03 -2.30
CA VAL A 312 -14.76 -18.99 -2.94
C VAL A 312 -14.09 -20.36 -3.07
N THR A 313 -14.88 -21.43 -3.11
CA THR A 313 -14.37 -22.81 -3.22
C THR A 313 -13.82 -23.15 -4.59
N ASP A 314 -14.33 -22.50 -5.64
CA ASP A 314 -13.92 -22.71 -7.02
C ASP A 314 -12.59 -22.03 -7.31
N THR A 315 -11.86 -22.56 -8.30
CA THR A 315 -10.58 -21.99 -8.73
C THR A 315 -10.80 -20.65 -9.41
N VAL A 316 -10.42 -19.57 -8.74
CA VAL A 316 -10.34 -18.23 -9.31
C VAL A 316 -8.88 -17.89 -9.54
N THR A 317 -8.49 -17.68 -10.80
CA THR A 317 -7.11 -17.30 -11.13
C THR A 317 -6.74 -16.01 -10.38
N PRO A 318 -5.55 -15.91 -9.77
CA PRO A 318 -5.12 -14.69 -9.09
C PRO A 318 -4.79 -13.56 -10.09
N MET A 319 -4.61 -12.35 -9.57
CA MET A 319 -4.08 -11.21 -10.32
C MET A 319 -2.56 -11.14 -10.12
N SER A 320 -1.79 -11.34 -11.18
CA SER A 320 -0.33 -11.28 -11.14
C SER A 320 0.16 -9.87 -11.47
N VAL A 321 0.97 -9.28 -10.61
CA VAL A 321 1.60 -7.96 -10.84
C VAL A 321 3.09 -8.16 -11.05
N GLY A 322 3.67 -7.40 -11.97
CA GLY A 322 5.09 -7.49 -12.22
C GLY A 322 5.66 -6.44 -13.15
N LEU A 323 6.92 -6.66 -13.52
CA LEU A 323 7.70 -5.79 -14.40
C LEU A 323 7.62 -6.29 -15.83
N ALA A 324 7.68 -5.39 -16.81
CA ALA A 324 7.79 -5.74 -18.21
C ALA A 324 8.73 -4.78 -18.96
N TRP A 325 9.51 -5.29 -19.91
CA TRP A 325 10.37 -4.48 -20.79
C TRP A 325 10.68 -5.20 -22.10
N HIS A 326 11.21 -4.47 -23.07
CA HIS A 326 11.61 -5.05 -24.36
C HIS A 326 12.79 -6.02 -24.20
N ARG A 327 12.70 -7.21 -24.79
CA ARG A 327 13.66 -8.32 -24.63
C ARG A 327 15.10 -7.93 -24.99
N GLU A 328 15.27 -7.20 -26.07
CA GLU A 328 16.60 -6.82 -26.57
C GLU A 328 17.15 -5.55 -25.90
N ARG A 329 16.42 -4.96 -24.96
CA ARG A 329 16.83 -3.71 -24.33
C ARG A 329 17.84 -3.98 -23.22
N GLU A 330 19.03 -3.38 -23.34
CA GLU A 330 19.98 -3.33 -22.25
C GLU A 330 19.42 -2.50 -21.09
N LEU A 331 19.46 -3.05 -19.88
CA LEU A 331 18.97 -2.37 -18.69
C LEU A 331 19.93 -1.22 -18.34
N SER A 332 19.47 0.02 -18.46
CA SER A 332 20.22 1.20 -18.00
C SER A 332 20.44 1.17 -16.47
N PRO A 333 21.35 1.98 -15.91
CA PRO A 333 21.53 2.05 -14.46
C PRO A 333 20.23 2.36 -13.70
N ALA A 334 19.38 3.24 -14.24
CA ALA A 334 18.06 3.54 -13.68
C ALA A 334 17.10 2.34 -13.74
N MET A 335 17.08 1.59 -14.86
CA MET A 335 16.27 0.37 -14.99
C MET A 335 16.75 -0.73 -14.05
N GLN A 336 18.06 -0.90 -13.90
CA GLN A 336 18.66 -1.88 -12.99
C GLN A 336 18.32 -1.56 -11.54
N ALA A 337 18.47 -0.29 -11.12
CA ALA A 337 18.08 0.13 -9.77
C ALA A 337 16.60 -0.11 -9.49
N PHE A 338 15.73 0.26 -10.43
CA PHE A 338 14.29 0.03 -10.31
C PHE A 338 13.95 -1.46 -10.22
N ARG A 339 14.53 -2.30 -11.10
CA ARG A 339 14.30 -3.74 -11.09
C ARG A 339 14.82 -4.38 -9.81
N ASN A 340 16.04 -4.04 -9.38
CA ASN A 340 16.67 -4.58 -8.17
C ASN A 340 15.85 -4.23 -6.93
N TYR A 341 15.36 -3.00 -6.81
CA TYR A 341 14.45 -2.59 -5.74
C TYR A 341 13.23 -3.53 -5.61
N PHE A 342 12.55 -3.83 -6.73
CA PHE A 342 11.40 -4.73 -6.69
C PHE A 342 11.81 -6.19 -6.47
N HIS A 343 12.97 -6.60 -6.97
CA HIS A 343 13.53 -7.92 -6.68
C HIS A 343 13.79 -8.08 -5.18
N ASP A 344 14.42 -7.10 -4.53
CA ASP A 344 14.71 -7.14 -3.10
C ASP A 344 13.43 -7.09 -2.26
N ALA A 345 12.45 -6.30 -2.69
CA ALA A 345 11.18 -6.16 -1.98
C ALA A 345 10.26 -7.38 -2.09
N PHE A 346 10.28 -8.13 -3.20
CA PHE A 346 9.28 -9.16 -3.49
C PHE A 346 9.84 -10.55 -3.81
N LEU A 347 11.08 -10.65 -4.32
CA LEU A 347 11.65 -11.90 -4.84
C LEU A 347 12.86 -12.39 -4.06
N ALA A 348 13.53 -11.53 -3.29
CA ALA A 348 14.55 -11.95 -2.34
C ALA A 348 13.91 -12.81 -1.23
N PRO A 349 14.56 -13.88 -0.76
CA PRO A 349 14.11 -14.58 0.42
C PRO A 349 14.00 -13.56 1.55
N GLN A 350 12.82 -13.40 2.16
CA GLN A 350 12.68 -12.59 3.38
C GLN A 350 13.59 -13.21 4.45
N GLN A 351 14.83 -12.73 4.57
CA GLN A 351 15.87 -13.30 5.45
C GLN A 351 15.62 -13.06 6.95
N LEU A 352 14.36 -12.84 7.37
CA LEU A 352 14.01 -12.50 8.76
C LEU A 352 13.01 -13.45 9.44
N SER A 353 12.71 -14.62 8.87
CA SER A 353 11.88 -15.65 9.56
C SER A 353 12.64 -16.94 9.93
N ALA A 354 13.94 -17.05 9.61
CA ALA A 354 14.75 -18.26 9.84
C ALA A 354 15.80 -18.15 10.97
N ARG A 355 15.64 -17.21 11.90
CA ARG A 355 16.29 -17.29 13.23
C ARG A 355 15.21 -17.51 14.27
N ARG A 356 14.73 -18.76 14.34
CA ARG A 356 14.07 -19.28 15.54
C ARG A 356 15.11 -19.67 16.57
#